data_AF-A0A0W1ALG1-F1
#
_entry.id   AF-A0A0W1ALG1-F1
#
_cell.length_a   1.000
_cell.length_b   1.000
_cell.length_c   1.000
_cell.angle_alpha   90.00
_cell.angle_beta   90.00
_cell.angle_gamma   90.00
#
_symmetry.space_group_name_H-M   'P 1'
#
loop_
_entity.id
_entity.type
_entity.pdbx_description
1 polymer ?
#
loop_
_entity_poly.entity_id
_entity_poly.type
_entity_poly.pdbx_seq_one_letter_code
_entity_poly.pdbx_strand_id
1 'polypeptide(L)'
;MKVRVILSGGKLINPIVIICTEENVNQVNKLINLFTSSPKCNKELSFLSITPGIKIDFTRDKWRFQGRWSAQEKEIRVKSNLVLEKMLQTFIFELCNANNPDLIKKKTNYSNFNTPDEYALYLEASEHKSFKKAIFLYMDVFLKNPKSLLMPSAIELDQLRMLADDESYLSYVKNNGHYDYYVDDYNRATNKKPSFFTKPKGKNLNEEHYDYDTPQTSIQG
;
A
#
# COMPACT_ATOMS: atom_id res chain seq x y z
N MET A 1 12.19 -0.48 20.33
CA MET A 1 13.09 -0.48 19.14
C MET A 1 12.39 -1.08 17.92
N LYS A 2 12.86 -0.83 16.68
CA LYS A 2 12.35 -1.54 15.47
C LYS A 2 13.07 -2.87 15.29
N VAL A 3 12.31 -3.93 15.06
CA VAL A 3 12.79 -5.28 14.78
C VAL A 3 12.51 -5.61 13.32
N ARG A 4 13.44 -6.32 12.68
CA ARG A 4 13.28 -6.84 11.32
C ARG A 4 13.30 -8.35 11.36
N VAL A 5 12.25 -8.98 10.86
CA VAL A 5 12.13 -10.42 10.70
C VAL A 5 12.12 -10.73 9.20
N ILE A 6 12.90 -11.72 8.78
CA ILE A 6 12.95 -12.12 7.37
C ILE A 6 12.08 -13.37 7.22
N LEU A 7 11.05 -13.28 6.39
CA LEU A 7 10.33 -14.44 5.90
C LEU A 7 11.04 -14.99 4.68
N SER A 8 11.54 -16.21 4.81
CA SER A 8 12.21 -16.96 3.74
C SER A 8 11.88 -18.44 3.84
N GLY A 9 11.93 -19.16 2.71
CA GLY A 9 11.81 -20.62 2.65
C GLY A 9 10.53 -21.15 1.99
N GLY A 10 10.44 -22.49 1.92
CA GLY A 10 9.30 -23.30 1.49
C GLY A 10 8.86 -23.17 0.04
N LYS A 11 8.44 -21.96 -0.36
CA LYS A 11 7.89 -21.60 -1.68
C LYS A 11 8.03 -20.10 -2.01
N LEU A 12 8.76 -19.32 -1.21
CA LEU A 12 8.98 -17.90 -1.47
C LEU A 12 10.15 -17.73 -2.45
N ILE A 13 9.93 -16.98 -3.54
CA ILE A 13 10.96 -16.73 -4.55
C ILE A 13 11.95 -15.69 -4.05
N ASN A 14 11.44 -14.57 -3.54
CA ASN A 14 12.23 -13.55 -2.86
C ASN A 14 11.87 -13.50 -1.37
N PRO A 15 12.83 -13.19 -0.49
CA PRO A 15 12.53 -12.96 0.92
C PRO A 15 11.61 -11.75 1.09
N ILE A 16 10.72 -11.83 2.08
CA ILE A 16 9.84 -10.72 2.48
C ILE A 16 10.32 -10.19 3.82
N VAL A 17 10.49 -8.87 3.93
CA VAL A 17 10.93 -8.23 5.17
C VAL A 17 9.71 -7.83 5.99
N ILE A 18 9.56 -8.39 7.18
CA ILE A 18 8.62 -7.92 8.18
C ILE A 18 9.31 -6.90 9.07
N ILE A 19 8.68 -5.76 9.28
CA ILE A 19 9.12 -4.71 10.20
C ILE A 19 8.09 -4.63 11.32
N CYS A 20 8.54 -4.78 12.55
CA CYS A 20 7.69 -4.67 13.74
C CYS A 20 8.46 -3.95 14.85
N THR A 21 7.81 -3.78 16.00
CA THR A 21 8.44 -3.27 17.22
C THR A 21 8.73 -4.44 18.16
N GLU A 22 9.63 -4.26 19.12
CA GLU A 22 9.86 -5.27 20.16
C GLU A 22 8.57 -5.60 20.93
N GLU A 23 7.72 -4.61 21.17
CA GLU A 23 6.48 -4.75 21.94
C GLU A 23 5.46 -5.65 21.23
N ASN A 24 5.40 -5.60 19.89
CA ASN A 24 4.42 -6.36 19.10
C ASN A 24 4.99 -7.55 18.33
N VAL A 25 6.28 -7.87 18.46
CA VAL A 25 6.93 -8.99 17.74
C VAL A 25 6.22 -10.33 17.99
N ASN A 26 5.80 -10.60 19.23
CA ASN A 26 5.10 -11.84 19.57
C ASN A 26 3.72 -11.94 18.91
N GLN A 27 2.98 -10.82 18.87
CA GLN A 27 1.68 -10.76 18.21
C GLN A 27 1.83 -10.94 16.69
N VAL A 28 2.84 -10.30 16.09
CA VAL A 28 3.16 -10.44 14.67
C VAL A 28 3.57 -11.89 14.35
N ASN A 29 4.42 -12.52 15.17
CA ASN A 29 4.78 -13.93 14.99
C ASN A 29 3.54 -14.84 15.06
N LYS A 30 2.64 -14.61 16.03
CA LYS A 30 1.38 -15.35 16.14
C LYS A 30 0.50 -15.14 14.89
N LEU A 31 0.39 -13.91 14.40
CA LEU A 31 -0.36 -13.58 13.19
C LEU A 31 0.20 -14.31 11.97
N ILE A 32 1.52 -14.30 11.78
CA ILE A 32 2.17 -14.97 10.65
C ILE A 32 1.93 -16.48 10.75
N ASN A 33 2.11 -17.10 11.92
CA ASN A 33 1.86 -18.53 12.10
C ASN A 33 0.41 -18.92 11.77
N LEU A 34 -0.56 -18.11 12.21
CA LEU A 34 -1.97 -18.30 11.87
C LEU A 34 -2.20 -18.19 10.37
N PHE A 35 -1.70 -17.13 9.75
CA PHE A 35 -1.82 -16.92 8.31
C PHE A 35 -1.20 -18.09 7.51
N THR A 36 0.02 -18.51 7.85
CA THR A 36 0.73 -19.58 7.16
C THR A 36 0.19 -20.98 7.45
N SER A 37 -0.74 -21.14 8.39
CA SER A 37 -1.46 -22.41 8.60
C SER A 37 -2.42 -22.76 7.44
N SER A 38 -2.81 -21.75 6.65
CA SER A 38 -3.65 -21.94 5.46
C SER A 38 -2.77 -22.10 4.20
N PRO A 39 -2.86 -23.23 3.47
CA PRO A 39 -2.18 -23.39 2.20
C PRO A 39 -2.59 -22.35 1.15
N LYS A 40 -3.85 -21.87 1.20
CA LYS A 40 -4.35 -20.82 0.31
C LYS A 40 -3.64 -19.49 0.60
N CYS A 41 -3.51 -19.13 1.87
CA CYS A 41 -2.77 -17.95 2.29
C CYS A 41 -1.28 -18.04 1.92
N ASN A 42 -0.64 -19.20 2.14
CA ASN A 42 0.75 -19.43 1.70
C ASN A 42 0.92 -19.24 0.18
N LYS A 43 -0.05 -19.69 -0.63
CA LYS A 43 -0.01 -19.48 -2.08
C LYS A 43 -0.02 -18.00 -2.45
N GLU A 44 -0.83 -17.19 -1.77
CA GLU A 44 -0.88 -15.73 -1.99
C GLU A 44 0.42 -15.05 -1.58
N LEU A 45 1.03 -15.48 -0.47
CA LEU A 45 2.33 -14.98 -0.03
C LEU A 45 3.44 -15.34 -1.01
N SER A 46 3.41 -16.57 -1.54
CA SER A 46 4.31 -17.01 -2.61
C SER A 46 4.15 -16.18 -3.88
N PHE A 47 2.91 -15.86 -4.29
CA PHE A 47 2.68 -14.98 -5.43
C PHE A 47 3.23 -13.57 -5.19
N LEU A 48 3.01 -13.00 -4.01
CA LEU A 48 3.59 -11.70 -3.64
C LEU A 48 5.11 -11.72 -3.72
N SER A 49 5.74 -12.82 -3.28
CA SER A 49 7.19 -13.01 -3.26
C SER A 49 7.86 -13.03 -4.64
N ILE A 50 7.09 -13.12 -5.72
CA ILE A 50 7.62 -12.94 -7.09
C ILE A 50 8.19 -11.51 -7.23
N THR A 51 7.59 -10.53 -6.54
CA THR A 51 8.07 -9.15 -6.54
C THR A 51 9.23 -8.99 -5.55
N PRO A 52 10.44 -8.58 -6.00
CA PRO A 52 11.56 -8.39 -5.10
C PRO A 52 11.42 -7.10 -4.27
N GLY A 53 11.92 -7.17 -3.04
CA GLY A 53 12.01 -6.03 -2.11
C GLY A 53 10.73 -5.70 -1.35
N ILE A 54 9.79 -6.65 -1.27
CA ILE A 54 8.52 -6.48 -0.55
C ILE A 54 8.75 -6.34 0.95
N LYS A 55 8.00 -5.43 1.56
CA LYS A 55 7.99 -5.18 3.01
C LYS A 55 6.58 -5.29 3.58
N ILE A 56 6.49 -5.73 4.83
CA ILE A 56 5.26 -5.71 5.63
C ILE A 56 5.57 -4.96 6.93
N ASP A 57 5.01 -3.77 7.11
CA ASP A 57 5.28 -2.88 8.24
C ASP A 57 4.10 -2.87 9.24
N PHE A 58 4.38 -3.33 10.46
CA PHE A 58 3.50 -3.34 11.63
C PHE A 58 3.93 -2.32 12.69
N THR A 59 4.60 -1.22 12.31
CA THR A 59 5.10 -0.21 13.26
C THR A 59 4.25 1.06 13.34
N ARG A 60 3.19 1.18 12.54
CA ARG A 60 2.38 2.40 12.44
C ARG A 60 1.13 2.32 13.32
N ASP A 61 0.94 3.31 14.18
CA ASP A 61 -0.20 3.40 15.11
C ASP A 61 -1.17 4.54 14.72
N LYS A 62 -0.65 5.69 14.31
CA LYS A 62 -1.40 6.94 14.04
C LYS A 62 -1.76 7.10 12.57
N TRP A 63 -2.50 6.15 12.01
CA TRP A 63 -2.97 6.19 10.63
C TRP A 63 -4.49 6.35 10.53
N ARG A 64 -4.98 6.91 9.42
CA ARG A 64 -6.44 7.00 9.17
C ARG A 64 -7.02 5.60 9.02
N PHE A 65 -6.51 4.83 8.06
CA PHE A 65 -6.99 3.48 7.74
C PHE A 65 -6.25 2.38 8.51
N GLN A 66 -6.87 1.22 8.65
CA GLN A 66 -6.30 0.07 9.36
C GLN A 66 -5.11 -0.55 8.63
N GLY A 67 -5.14 -0.54 7.29
CA GLY A 67 -4.08 -1.01 6.43
C GLY A 67 -3.91 -0.13 5.21
N ARG A 68 -2.83 -0.37 4.45
CA ARG A 68 -2.64 0.15 3.10
C ARG A 68 -1.58 -0.65 2.35
N TRP A 69 -1.88 -1.02 1.12
CA TRP A 69 -0.88 -1.40 0.12
C TRP A 69 -0.32 -0.17 -0.60
N SER A 70 1.01 -0.08 -0.69
CA SER A 70 1.72 0.94 -1.46
C SER A 70 2.54 0.31 -2.59
N ALA A 71 1.98 0.34 -3.81
CA ALA A 71 2.66 -0.23 -4.98
C ALA A 71 4.00 0.46 -5.30
N GLN A 72 4.14 1.75 -4.96
CA GLN A 72 5.38 2.51 -5.15
C GLN A 72 6.47 2.09 -4.17
N GLU A 73 6.12 1.90 -2.90
CA GLU A 73 7.07 1.54 -1.84
C GLU A 73 7.25 0.03 -1.72
N LYS A 74 6.43 -0.76 -2.44
CA LYS A 74 6.36 -2.23 -2.35
C LYS A 74 6.11 -2.67 -0.91
N GLU A 75 5.21 -1.98 -0.23
CA GLU A 75 5.02 -2.11 1.20
C GLU A 75 3.55 -2.30 1.54
N ILE A 76 3.27 -3.37 2.26
CA ILE A 76 2.01 -3.55 2.99
C ILE A 76 2.21 -2.93 4.37
N ARG A 77 1.29 -2.06 4.77
CA ARG A 77 1.28 -1.44 6.10
C ARG A 77 0.04 -1.88 6.83
N VAL A 78 0.20 -2.29 8.09
CA VAL A 78 -0.90 -2.70 8.98
C VAL A 78 -0.73 -1.98 10.31
N LYS A 79 -1.83 -1.43 10.84
CA LYS A 79 -1.81 -0.74 12.12
C LYS A 79 -1.32 -1.67 13.24
N SER A 80 -0.39 -1.18 14.05
CA SER A 80 0.28 -1.92 15.11
C SER A 80 -0.60 -2.18 16.34
N ASN A 81 -1.60 -1.33 16.57
CA ASN A 81 -2.46 -1.35 17.76
C ASN A 81 -3.79 -2.10 17.55
N LEU A 82 -3.91 -2.85 16.45
CA LEU A 82 -5.08 -3.69 16.20
C LEU A 82 -5.03 -4.95 17.07
N VAL A 83 -6.21 -5.41 17.50
CA VAL A 83 -6.35 -6.77 18.03
C VAL A 83 -6.00 -7.79 16.95
N LEU A 84 -5.57 -9.00 17.36
CA LEU A 84 -5.02 -10.02 16.46
C LEU A 84 -5.92 -10.33 15.26
N GLU A 85 -7.23 -10.44 15.48
CA GLU A 85 -8.23 -10.72 14.45
C GLU A 85 -8.29 -9.61 13.40
N LYS A 86 -8.38 -8.35 13.83
CA LYS A 86 -8.42 -7.20 12.93
C LYS A 86 -7.09 -7.01 12.22
N MET A 87 -5.98 -7.28 12.89
CA MET A 87 -4.65 -7.27 12.28
C MET A 87 -4.54 -8.34 11.19
N LEU A 88 -5.05 -9.56 11.43
CA LEU A 88 -5.08 -10.64 10.45
C LEU A 88 -5.99 -10.33 9.26
N GLN A 89 -7.22 -9.86 9.51
CA GLN A 89 -8.16 -9.44 8.45
C GLN A 89 -7.54 -8.35 7.57
N THR A 90 -6.96 -7.33 8.20
CA THR A 90 -6.28 -6.22 7.50
C THR A 90 -5.10 -6.72 6.68
N PHE A 91 -4.24 -7.56 7.27
CA PHE A 91 -3.09 -8.12 6.57
C PHE A 91 -3.51 -8.93 5.33
N ILE A 92 -4.52 -9.81 5.47
CA ILE A 92 -5.05 -10.61 4.37
C ILE A 92 -5.61 -9.69 3.26
N PHE A 93 -6.37 -8.66 3.63
CA PHE A 93 -6.93 -7.71 2.68
C PHE A 93 -5.84 -6.97 1.89
N GLU A 94 -4.85 -6.41 2.58
CA GLU A 94 -3.76 -5.68 1.92
C GLU A 94 -2.84 -6.59 1.10
N LEU A 95 -2.67 -7.85 1.50
CA LEU A 95 -2.02 -8.86 0.68
C LEU A 95 -2.80 -9.10 -0.63
N CYS A 96 -4.12 -9.22 -0.55
CA CYS A 96 -4.96 -9.34 -1.74
C CYS A 96 -4.85 -8.11 -2.64
N ASN A 97 -4.81 -6.90 -2.07
CA ASN A 97 -4.55 -5.66 -2.82
C ASN A 97 -3.17 -5.68 -3.49
N ALA A 98 -2.13 -6.14 -2.79
CA ALA A 98 -0.78 -6.21 -3.33
C ALA A 98 -0.66 -7.19 -4.51
N ASN A 99 -1.45 -8.27 -4.48
CA ASN A 99 -1.53 -9.26 -5.55
C ASN A 99 -2.54 -8.89 -6.66
N ASN A 100 -3.30 -7.80 -6.50
CA ASN A 100 -4.35 -7.44 -7.44
C ASN A 100 -3.75 -6.81 -8.71
N PRO A 101 -3.94 -7.41 -9.90
CA PRO A 101 -3.40 -6.89 -11.15
C PRO A 101 -4.02 -5.55 -11.57
N ASP A 102 -5.14 -5.14 -10.99
CA ASP A 102 -5.77 -3.83 -11.23
C ASP A 102 -5.15 -2.72 -10.37
N LEU A 103 -4.55 -3.07 -9.23
CA LEU A 103 -3.91 -2.11 -8.32
C LEU A 103 -2.40 -1.94 -8.56
N ILE A 104 -1.89 -2.43 -9.68
CA ILE A 104 -0.48 -2.23 -10.06
C ILE A 104 -0.22 -0.76 -10.41
N LYS A 105 0.99 -0.28 -10.09
CA LYS A 105 1.41 1.12 -10.30
C LYS A 105 1.09 1.67 -11.69
N LYS A 106 1.24 0.86 -12.75
CA LYS A 106 0.98 1.31 -14.12
C LYS A 106 -0.50 1.64 -14.35
N LYS A 107 -1.42 0.89 -13.75
CA LYS A 107 -2.86 1.07 -13.92
C LYS A 107 -3.41 2.15 -12.98
N THR A 108 -2.88 2.24 -11.76
CA THR A 108 -3.27 3.26 -10.76
C THR A 108 -2.57 4.61 -10.94
N ASN A 109 -1.90 4.82 -12.08
CA ASN A 109 -1.30 6.11 -12.39
C ASN A 109 -2.40 7.13 -12.70
N TYR A 110 -2.36 8.29 -12.03
CA TYR A 110 -3.32 9.37 -12.19
C TYR A 110 -3.50 9.83 -13.64
N SER A 111 -2.46 9.73 -14.48
CA SER A 111 -2.54 10.08 -15.90
C SER A 111 -3.48 9.19 -16.73
N ASN A 112 -3.92 8.05 -16.19
CA ASN A 112 -4.86 7.15 -16.85
C ASN A 112 -6.33 7.56 -16.65
N PHE A 113 -6.60 8.60 -15.83
CA PHE A 113 -7.95 9.00 -15.43
C PHE A 113 -8.15 10.48 -15.70
N ASN A 114 -9.29 10.84 -16.29
CA ASN A 114 -9.60 12.22 -16.64
C ASN A 114 -10.10 13.01 -15.43
N THR A 115 -10.70 12.31 -14.46
CA THR A 115 -11.32 12.92 -13.28
C THR A 115 -10.92 12.19 -11.99
N PRO A 116 -10.96 12.87 -10.83
CA PRO A 116 -10.75 12.21 -9.53
C PRO A 116 -11.82 11.16 -9.22
N ASP A 117 -13.04 11.32 -9.74
CA ASP A 117 -14.14 10.36 -9.55
C ASP A 117 -13.87 9.05 -10.30
N GLU A 118 -13.46 9.13 -11.58
CA GLU A 118 -13.04 7.95 -12.35
C GLU A 118 -11.92 7.18 -11.64
N TYR A 119 -10.94 7.90 -11.09
CA TYR A 119 -9.85 7.32 -10.30
C TYR A 119 -10.35 6.62 -9.03
N ALA A 120 -11.19 7.30 -8.25
CA ALA A 120 -11.72 6.77 -7.00
C ALA A 120 -12.57 5.52 -7.25
N LEU A 121 -13.53 5.57 -8.18
CA LEU A 121 -14.39 4.44 -8.52
C LEU A 121 -13.59 3.24 -9.04
N TYR A 122 -12.53 3.49 -9.83
CA TYR A 122 -11.64 2.42 -10.28
C TYR A 122 -10.94 1.71 -9.12
N LEU A 123 -10.42 2.48 -8.16
CA LEU A 123 -9.77 1.92 -6.97
C LEU A 123 -10.76 1.13 -6.12
N GLU A 124 -11.95 1.68 -5.85
CA GLU A 124 -12.98 1.01 -5.05
C GLU A 124 -13.40 -0.33 -5.68
N ALA A 125 -13.71 -0.33 -6.97
CA ALA A 125 -14.09 -1.55 -7.69
C ALA A 125 -12.96 -2.59 -7.71
N SER A 126 -11.71 -2.12 -7.80
CA SER A 126 -10.54 -3.00 -7.75
C SER A 126 -10.34 -3.59 -6.36
N GLU A 127 -10.43 -2.78 -5.30
CA GLU A 127 -10.33 -3.21 -3.90
C GLU A 127 -11.46 -4.18 -3.52
N HIS A 128 -12.65 -4.03 -4.10
CA HIS A 128 -13.74 -4.98 -3.87
C HIS A 128 -13.40 -6.40 -4.33
N LYS A 129 -12.72 -6.55 -5.47
CA LYS A 129 -12.23 -7.86 -5.92
C LYS A 129 -11.26 -8.47 -4.91
N SER A 130 -10.38 -7.64 -4.34
CA SER A 130 -9.48 -8.05 -3.27
C SER A 130 -10.25 -8.44 -2.01
N PHE A 131 -11.28 -7.68 -1.65
CA PHE A 131 -12.11 -7.91 -0.47
C PHE A 131 -12.83 -9.27 -0.53
N LYS A 132 -13.49 -9.58 -1.66
CA LYS A 132 -14.14 -10.88 -1.86
C LYS A 132 -13.15 -12.03 -1.62
N LYS A 133 -11.95 -11.94 -2.20
CA LYS A 133 -10.88 -12.93 -1.99
C LYS A 133 -10.41 -12.98 -0.54
N ALA A 134 -10.25 -11.84 0.10
CA ALA A 134 -9.80 -11.73 1.49
C ALA A 134 -10.76 -12.41 2.46
N ILE A 135 -12.08 -12.30 2.25
CA ILE A 135 -13.08 -13.02 3.04
C ILE A 135 -12.84 -14.52 2.96
N PHE A 136 -12.69 -15.08 1.75
CA PHE A 136 -12.48 -16.52 1.58
C PHE A 136 -11.20 -17.00 2.26
N LEU A 137 -10.13 -16.22 2.21
CA LEU A 137 -8.86 -16.55 2.87
C LEU A 137 -8.96 -16.46 4.39
N TYR A 138 -9.59 -15.42 4.92
CA TYR A 138 -9.80 -15.26 6.35
C TYR A 138 -10.64 -16.40 6.93
N MET A 139 -11.74 -16.77 6.25
CA MET A 139 -12.58 -17.89 6.69
C MET A 139 -11.82 -19.22 6.67
N ASP A 140 -10.92 -19.45 5.70
CA ASP A 140 -10.08 -20.66 5.68
C ASP A 140 -9.13 -20.72 6.88
N VAL A 141 -8.50 -19.60 7.25
CA VAL A 141 -7.64 -19.50 8.45
C VAL A 141 -8.47 -19.70 9.71
N PHE A 142 -9.64 -19.07 9.81
CA PHE A 142 -10.54 -19.18 10.94
C PHE A 142 -10.97 -20.63 11.20
N LEU A 143 -11.47 -21.33 10.18
CA LEU A 143 -11.94 -22.72 10.30
C LEU A 143 -10.83 -23.69 10.69
N LYS A 144 -9.57 -23.39 10.35
CA LYS A 144 -8.40 -24.18 10.75
C LYS A 144 -7.91 -23.89 12.16
N ASN A 145 -8.24 -22.72 12.71
CA ASN A 145 -7.74 -22.24 14.01
C ASN A 145 -8.86 -21.71 14.93
N PRO A 146 -9.96 -22.47 15.15
CA PRO A 146 -11.16 -21.95 15.82
C PRO A 146 -10.93 -21.58 17.30
N LYS A 147 -9.86 -22.08 17.93
CA LYS A 147 -9.49 -21.77 19.32
C LYS A 147 -8.53 -20.57 19.45
N SER A 148 -7.92 -20.15 18.35
CA SER A 148 -6.88 -19.11 18.35
C SER A 148 -7.39 -17.75 17.90
N LEU A 149 -8.60 -17.71 17.33
CA LEU A 149 -9.27 -16.53 16.80
C LEU A 149 -10.66 -16.44 17.42
N LEU A 150 -11.06 -15.22 17.77
CA LEU A 150 -12.45 -14.96 18.17
C LEU A 150 -13.40 -15.27 17.00
N MET A 151 -14.50 -15.95 17.30
CA MET A 151 -15.55 -16.16 16.32
C MET A 151 -16.15 -14.81 15.93
N PRO A 152 -16.25 -14.49 14.62
CA PRO A 152 -16.94 -13.28 14.19
C PRO A 152 -18.35 -13.26 14.74
N SER A 153 -18.80 -12.11 15.23
CA SER A 153 -20.19 -11.94 15.67
C SER A 153 -21.15 -12.16 14.49
N ALA A 154 -22.42 -12.47 14.79
CA ALA A 154 -23.45 -12.57 13.75
C ALA A 154 -23.53 -11.28 12.90
N ILE A 155 -23.39 -10.12 13.56
CA ILE A 155 -23.36 -8.80 12.92
C ILE A 155 -22.18 -8.68 11.94
N GLU A 156 -20.98 -9.10 12.36
CA GLU A 156 -19.81 -9.08 11.47
C GLU A 156 -19.97 -10.04 10.30
N LEU A 157 -20.54 -11.23 10.51
CA LEU A 157 -20.83 -12.17 9.42
C LEU A 157 -21.84 -11.61 8.43
N ASP A 158 -22.90 -10.96 8.91
CA ASP A 158 -23.91 -10.34 8.07
C ASP A 158 -23.35 -9.12 7.32
N GLN A 159 -22.49 -8.32 7.96
CA GLN A 159 -21.74 -7.26 7.28
C GLN A 159 -20.84 -7.81 6.18
N LEU A 160 -20.08 -8.88 6.44
CA LEU A 160 -19.24 -9.51 5.41
C LEU A 160 -20.07 -10.05 4.24
N ARG A 161 -21.27 -10.59 4.51
CA ARG A 161 -22.22 -11.05 3.49
C ARG A 161 -22.80 -9.89 2.68
N MET A 162 -23.24 -8.83 3.34
CA MET A 162 -23.72 -7.60 2.67
C MET A 162 -22.64 -7.03 1.76
N LEU A 163 -21.40 -6.92 2.26
CA LEU A 163 -20.28 -6.35 1.50
C LEU A 163 -19.77 -7.26 0.38
N ALA A 164 -20.33 -8.47 0.21
CA ALA A 164 -20.07 -9.28 -0.97
C ALA A 164 -20.78 -8.75 -2.22
N ASP A 165 -21.85 -7.97 -2.04
CA ASP A 165 -22.54 -7.22 -3.09
C ASP A 165 -21.79 -5.93 -3.46
N ASP A 166 -21.77 -5.59 -4.75
CA ASP A 166 -20.98 -4.49 -5.30
C ASP A 166 -21.52 -3.12 -4.85
N GLU A 167 -22.84 -2.91 -4.90
CA GLU A 167 -23.44 -1.63 -4.51
C GLU A 167 -23.30 -1.38 -3.00
N SER A 168 -23.53 -2.42 -2.21
CA SER A 168 -23.40 -2.38 -0.75
C SER A 168 -21.95 -2.09 -0.32
N TYR A 169 -20.96 -2.66 -1.00
CA TYR A 169 -19.55 -2.38 -0.75
C TYR A 169 -19.18 -0.94 -1.11
N LEU A 170 -19.55 -0.47 -2.31
CA LEU A 170 -19.24 0.90 -2.74
C LEU A 170 -19.86 1.93 -1.79
N SER A 171 -21.10 1.72 -1.35
CA SER A 171 -21.75 2.57 -0.35
C SER A 171 -20.98 2.56 0.98
N TYR A 172 -20.55 1.40 1.46
CA TYR A 172 -19.73 1.29 2.67
C TYR A 172 -18.41 2.05 2.55
N VAL A 173 -17.69 1.90 1.44
CA VAL A 173 -16.38 2.54 1.23
C VAL A 173 -16.52 4.07 1.19
N LYS A 174 -17.56 4.59 0.52
CA LYS A 174 -17.92 6.02 0.52
C LYS A 174 -18.22 6.54 1.93
N ASN A 175 -19.07 5.85 2.68
CA ASN A 175 -19.45 6.25 4.03
C ASN A 175 -18.29 6.19 5.05
N ASN A 176 -17.22 5.44 4.76
CA ASN A 176 -16.02 5.35 5.60
C ASN A 176 -14.88 6.28 5.13
N GLY A 177 -15.14 7.16 4.16
CA GLY A 177 -14.22 8.21 3.73
C GLY A 177 -13.00 7.73 2.94
N HIS A 178 -13.06 6.52 2.37
CA HIS A 178 -12.05 6.00 1.43
C HIS A 178 -12.17 6.69 0.07
N TYR A 179 -13.41 6.87 -0.42
CA TYR A 179 -13.69 7.64 -1.64
C TYR A 179 -13.06 9.03 -1.60
N ASP A 180 -13.37 9.81 -0.55
CA ASP A 180 -12.84 11.16 -0.37
C ASP A 180 -11.31 11.16 -0.31
N TYR A 181 -10.73 10.14 0.32
CA TYR A 181 -9.28 9.99 0.38
C TYR A 181 -8.66 9.77 -1.01
N TYR A 182 -9.29 8.99 -1.89
CA TYR A 182 -8.81 8.78 -3.27
C TYR A 182 -8.97 10.04 -4.13
N VAL A 183 -10.10 10.73 -4.00
CA VAL A 183 -10.35 12.01 -4.66
C VAL A 183 -9.29 13.04 -4.25
N ASP A 184 -9.04 13.18 -2.94
CA ASP A 184 -8.02 14.08 -2.41
C ASP A 184 -6.61 13.71 -2.89
N ASP A 185 -6.29 12.41 -2.96
CA ASP A 185 -4.99 11.95 -3.42
C ASP A 185 -4.75 12.26 -4.91
N TYR A 186 -5.76 12.02 -5.75
CA TYR A 186 -5.74 12.42 -7.16
C TYR A 186 -5.52 13.94 -7.29
N ASN A 187 -6.33 14.73 -6.59
CA ASN A 187 -6.26 16.20 -6.65
C ASN A 187 -4.89 16.70 -6.18
N ARG A 188 -4.32 16.15 -5.11
CA ARG A 188 -2.97 16.52 -4.65
C ARG A 188 -1.88 16.15 -5.66
N ALA A 189 -2.04 15.04 -6.37
CA ALA A 189 -1.06 14.58 -7.34
C ALA A 189 -1.11 15.41 -8.64
N THR A 190 -2.31 15.75 -9.13
CA THR A 190 -2.50 16.46 -10.39
C THR A 190 -2.43 17.98 -10.26
N ASN A 191 -2.81 18.54 -9.10
CA ASN A 191 -2.68 19.98 -8.82
C ASN A 191 -1.28 20.42 -8.39
N LYS A 192 -0.31 19.49 -8.31
CA LYS A 192 1.12 19.84 -8.32
C LYS A 192 1.49 20.37 -9.72
N LYS A 193 0.99 21.56 -10.09
CA LYS A 193 1.61 22.33 -11.17
C LYS A 193 3.06 22.60 -10.76
N PRO A 194 4.07 22.41 -11.64
CA PRO A 194 5.31 23.13 -11.45
C PRO A 194 4.93 24.60 -11.38
N SER A 195 5.30 25.27 -10.29
CA SER A 195 5.10 26.71 -10.20
C SER A 195 5.71 27.34 -11.45
N PHE A 196 4.89 28.01 -12.27
CA PHE A 196 5.37 28.87 -13.35
C PHE A 196 6.31 29.99 -12.82
N PHE A 197 6.37 30.16 -11.49
CA PHE A 197 7.26 31.04 -10.74
C PHE A 197 8.38 30.31 -9.96
N THR A 198 8.89 29.16 -10.40
CA THR A 198 10.30 28.86 -10.06
C THR A 198 11.17 29.83 -10.86
N LYS A 199 11.42 31.00 -10.26
CA LYS A 199 12.41 31.98 -10.70
C LYS A 199 13.67 31.22 -11.16
N PRO A 200 14.22 31.49 -12.36
CA PRO A 200 15.60 31.11 -12.61
C PRO A 200 16.43 31.73 -11.48
N LYS A 201 17.26 30.93 -10.81
CA LYS A 201 18.29 31.47 -9.93
C LYS A 201 19.09 32.45 -10.79
N GLY A 202 18.83 33.75 -10.60
CA GLY A 202 19.64 34.80 -11.16
C GLY A 202 21.07 34.52 -10.73
N LYS A 203 21.94 34.27 -11.71
CA LYS A 203 23.35 34.57 -11.51
C LYS A 203 23.40 36.09 -11.41
N ASN A 204 23.56 36.58 -10.18
CA ASN A 204 23.93 37.97 -9.95
C ASN A 204 25.19 38.26 -10.77
N LEU A 205 25.08 39.26 -11.62
CA LEU A 205 26.19 40.07 -12.09
C LEU A 205 26.71 40.92 -10.93
N ASN A 206 27.99 41.29 -11.04
CA ASN A 206 28.82 42.17 -10.20
C ASN A 206 29.58 41.39 -9.11
N GLU A 207 30.91 41.39 -8.99
CA GLU A 207 32.04 42.15 -9.55
C GLU A 207 33.24 41.16 -9.48
N GLU A 208 34.24 41.20 -10.37
CA GLU A 208 35.42 42.05 -10.22
C GLU A 208 36.11 42.30 -11.58
N HIS A 209 36.50 43.56 -11.76
CA HIS A 209 37.43 44.07 -12.76
C HIS A 209 38.74 43.27 -12.86
N TYR A 210 39.26 43.11 -14.08
CA TYR A 210 40.55 43.69 -14.50
C TYR A 210 40.57 43.83 -16.02
N ASP A 211 40.88 45.04 -16.48
CA ASP A 211 41.20 45.41 -17.86
C ASP A 211 42.42 44.62 -18.38
N TYR A 212 42.41 44.28 -19.66
CA TYR A 212 43.55 44.50 -20.55
C TYR A 212 43.08 44.46 -22.01
N ASP A 213 43.23 45.60 -22.68
CA ASP A 213 43.23 45.75 -24.13
C ASP A 213 44.25 44.82 -24.80
N THR A 214 43.85 44.10 -25.86
CA THR A 214 44.57 44.09 -27.16
C THR A 214 43.73 43.43 -28.27
N PRO A 215 43.67 44.00 -29.48
CA PRO A 215 42.96 43.42 -30.63
C PRO A 215 43.89 42.64 -31.60
N GLN A 216 43.24 41.91 -32.53
CA GLN A 216 43.68 41.49 -33.88
C GLN A 216 44.03 40.01 -34.16
N THR A 217 43.20 39.43 -35.06
CA THR A 217 43.47 38.55 -36.24
C THR A 217 44.83 37.88 -36.43
N SER A 218 44.82 36.58 -36.77
CA SER A 218 45.20 36.08 -38.11
C SER A 218 45.03 34.56 -38.27
N ILE A 219 44.74 34.16 -39.50
CA ILE A 219 44.68 32.79 -40.03
C ILE A 219 46.10 32.23 -40.26
N GLN A 220 46.19 30.89 -40.29
CA GLN A 220 47.04 30.00 -41.09
C GLN A 220 48.10 29.14 -40.38
N GLY A 221 48.06 27.85 -40.76
CA GLY A 221 48.89 26.72 -40.38
C GLY A 221 48.19 25.43 -40.81
#